data_AF-A0A224XX61-F1
#
_entry.id   AF-A0A224XX61-F1
#
_cell.length_a   1.000
_cell.length_b   1.000
_cell.length_c   1.000
_cell.angle_alpha   90.00
_cell.angle_beta   90.00
_cell.angle_gamma   90.00
#
_symmetry.space_group_name_H-M   'P 1'
#
loop_
_entity.id
_entity.type
_entity.pdbx_description
1 polymer ?
#
loop_
_entity_poly.entity_id
_entity_poly.type
_entity_poly.pdbx_seq_one_letter_code
_entity_poly.pdbx_strand_id
1 'polypeptide(L)'
;ILYMLDFSCGTLKKRGIRTFLGRVYNISEAPFVVHVSTGDLASCTGFIVAEEWVVTAAHCFHYSNVAIVSMGVNNKQDPSIKIFSESVFIHPAYFPGYREYDIALIKLQSKIRETKVVKIIKIEDKDWPVNMISRRCFVAGFGVHLSTGEDGILHGGRVIAGIGQYPYDCMFTYYKNIIWTHRNVSEPLCYADSGCPLICDNVAVAVGVASFLCSKPKYDIKCGESYVDGY
;
A
#
# COMPACT_ATOMS: atom_id res chain seq x y z
N ILE A 1 15.02 -5.57 -3.14
CA ILE A 1 14.59 -4.62 -4.18
C ILE A 1 13.11 -4.38 -3.97
N LEU A 2 12.73 -3.13 -3.65
CA LEU A 2 11.32 -2.75 -3.57
C LEU A 2 10.93 -2.07 -4.88
N TYR A 3 9.84 -2.55 -5.48
CA TYR A 3 9.21 -1.90 -6.60
C TYR A 3 8.22 -0.84 -6.10
N MET A 4 7.82 0.06 -6.99
CA MET A 4 6.66 0.91 -6.80
C MET A 4 5.46 0.18 -7.37
N LEU A 5 4.43 0.01 -6.57
CA LEU A 5 3.19 -0.58 -7.02
C LEU A 5 2.23 0.50 -7.48
N ASP A 6 1.87 0.43 -8.76
CA ASP A 6 0.89 1.28 -9.39
C ASP A 6 -0.49 0.63 -9.37
N PHE A 7 -1.49 1.43 -9.04
CA PHE A 7 -2.90 1.10 -9.13
C PHE A 7 -3.58 2.14 -10.00
N SER A 8 -4.25 1.69 -11.04
CA SER A 8 -5.27 2.53 -11.67
C SER A 8 -6.54 2.42 -10.84
N CYS A 9 -7.10 3.56 -10.42
CA CYS A 9 -8.47 3.60 -9.91
C CYS A 9 -9.37 2.95 -10.98
N GLY A 10 -10.04 1.86 -10.60
CA GLY A 10 -10.63 0.90 -11.51
C GLY A 10 -11.82 0.21 -10.86
N THR A 11 -12.67 -0.38 -11.69
CA THR A 11 -14.09 -0.52 -11.36
C THR A 11 -14.71 -1.68 -12.16
N LEU A 12 -15.94 -2.15 -11.94
CA LEU A 12 -16.51 -3.42 -12.48
C LEU A 12 -18.02 -3.36 -12.89
N LYS A 13 -18.50 -4.30 -13.74
CA LYS A 13 -19.96 -4.54 -14.04
C LYS A 13 -20.43 -5.95 -13.62
N LYS A 14 -21.10 -6.08 -12.45
CA LYS A 14 -22.39 -6.76 -12.19
C LYS A 14 -22.79 -6.69 -10.69
N ARG A 15 -24.10 -6.81 -10.40
CA ARG A 15 -24.83 -6.44 -9.16
C ARG A 15 -25.01 -7.61 -8.18
N GLY A 16 -24.77 -7.39 -6.87
CA GLY A 16 -24.99 -8.37 -5.78
C GLY A 16 -24.42 -7.89 -4.41
N ILE A 17 -24.35 -8.76 -3.39
CA ILE A 17 -24.09 -8.41 -1.97
C ILE A 17 -22.60 -8.63 -1.55
N ARG A 18 -21.91 -7.51 -1.21
CA ARG A 18 -20.60 -7.30 -0.51
C ARG A 18 -19.23 -7.57 -1.20
N THR A 19 -18.41 -6.50 -1.18
CA THR A 19 -16.94 -6.29 -1.27
C THR A 19 -16.09 -7.15 -2.22
N PHE A 20 -15.55 -6.52 -3.26
CA PHE A 20 -14.77 -7.19 -4.31
C PHE A 20 -13.25 -7.16 -4.05
N LEU A 21 -12.81 -7.51 -2.83
CA LEU A 21 -11.54 -8.19 -2.48
C LEU A 21 -10.87 -7.68 -1.20
N GLY A 22 -11.38 -6.60 -0.63
CA GLY A 22 -11.01 -6.04 0.65
C GLY A 22 -11.97 -6.46 1.73
N ARG A 23 -11.42 -6.87 2.87
CA ARG A 23 -12.20 -6.99 4.10
C ARG A 23 -11.50 -6.21 5.20
N VAL A 24 -12.25 -5.90 6.23
CA VAL A 24 -11.64 -5.50 7.50
C VAL A 24 -10.67 -6.62 7.91
N TYR A 25 -9.42 -6.24 8.13
CA TYR A 25 -8.38 -7.12 8.61
C TYR A 25 -8.30 -7.00 10.11
N ASN A 26 -8.01 -8.12 10.77
CA ASN A 26 -7.41 -8.03 12.09
C ASN A 26 -5.90 -7.78 11.89
N ILE A 27 -5.30 -6.91 12.71
CA ILE A 27 -3.87 -6.60 12.63
C ILE A 27 -2.98 -7.83 12.78
N SER A 28 -3.45 -8.88 13.46
CA SER A 28 -2.73 -10.18 13.52
C SER A 28 -2.53 -10.84 12.16
N GLU A 29 -3.29 -10.46 11.13
CA GLU A 29 -3.15 -10.97 9.77
C GLU A 29 -2.07 -10.25 8.96
N ALA A 30 -1.81 -8.99 9.30
CA ALA A 30 -0.78 -8.16 8.67
C ALA A 30 0.03 -7.40 9.76
N PRO A 31 0.69 -8.11 10.69
CA PRO A 31 1.27 -7.51 11.90
C PRO A 31 2.47 -6.59 11.63
N PHE A 32 2.92 -6.50 10.39
CA PHE A 32 3.97 -5.58 9.94
C PHE A 32 3.43 -4.25 9.41
N VAL A 33 2.11 -4.14 9.17
CA VAL A 33 1.48 -2.92 8.64
C VAL A 33 1.33 -1.90 9.76
N VAL A 34 1.64 -0.64 9.44
CA VAL A 34 1.58 0.47 10.38
C VAL A 34 0.84 1.65 9.77
N HIS A 35 0.21 2.43 10.63
CA HIS A 35 -0.32 3.73 10.26
C HIS A 35 0.77 4.78 10.43
N VAL A 36 0.93 5.66 9.44
CA VAL A 36 1.89 6.76 9.43
C VAL A 36 1.11 8.07 9.40
N SER A 37 1.21 8.85 10.48
CA SER A 37 0.68 10.20 10.55
C SER A 37 1.83 11.20 10.50
N THR A 38 1.75 12.17 9.60
CA THR A 38 2.71 13.29 9.52
C THR A 38 2.11 14.57 10.11
N GLY A 39 1.50 14.44 11.30
CA GLY A 39 0.67 15.49 11.90
C GLY A 39 -0.69 15.61 11.21
N ASP A 40 -1.19 16.83 11.05
CA ASP A 40 -2.47 17.13 10.39
C ASP A 40 -2.40 17.13 8.85
N LEU A 41 -1.22 16.87 8.28
CA LEU A 41 -0.92 17.10 6.86
C LEU A 41 -1.19 15.88 5.97
N ALA A 42 -0.86 14.68 6.45
CA ALA A 42 -1.07 13.45 5.69
C ALA A 42 -1.30 12.25 6.63
N SER A 43 -2.13 11.33 6.15
CA SER A 43 -2.34 10.00 6.73
C SER A 43 -1.93 9.00 5.66
N CYS A 44 -0.99 8.13 5.99
CA CYS A 44 -0.44 7.11 5.10
C CYS A 44 -0.38 5.76 5.82
N THR A 45 -0.03 4.74 5.04
CA THR A 45 0.32 3.41 5.52
C THR A 45 1.83 3.21 5.39
N GLY A 46 2.41 2.35 6.22
CA GLY A 46 3.77 1.88 6.07
C GLY A 46 3.91 0.43 6.50
N PHE A 47 5.13 -0.08 6.50
CA PHE A 47 5.43 -1.42 7.01
C PHE A 47 6.82 -1.54 7.63
N ILE A 48 6.92 -2.37 8.67
CA ILE A 48 8.13 -2.55 9.49
C ILE A 48 9.09 -3.52 8.78
N VAL A 49 10.30 -3.06 8.49
CA VAL A 49 11.32 -3.84 7.77
C VAL A 49 12.57 -4.14 8.60
N ALA A 50 12.75 -3.45 9.73
CA ALA A 50 13.70 -3.79 10.78
C ALA A 50 13.26 -3.15 12.11
N GLU A 51 13.97 -3.45 13.22
CA GLU A 51 13.61 -3.01 14.58
C GLU A 51 13.36 -1.51 14.70
N GLU A 52 14.03 -0.69 13.90
CA GLU A 52 13.92 0.78 13.95
C GLU A 52 13.51 1.38 12.61
N TRP A 53 13.05 0.56 11.66
CA TRP A 53 12.86 0.98 10.28
C TRP A 53 11.49 0.63 9.74
N VAL A 54 10.82 1.66 9.24
CA VAL A 54 9.55 1.57 8.52
C VAL A 54 9.75 2.09 7.10
N VAL A 55 9.20 1.38 6.13
CA VAL A 55 9.07 1.84 4.74
C VAL A 55 7.69 2.45 4.55
N THR A 56 7.61 3.54 3.79
CA THR A 56 6.35 4.15 3.33
C THR A 56 6.60 4.92 2.02
N ALA A 57 5.61 5.69 1.56
CA ALA A 57 5.74 6.52 0.37
C ALA A 57 6.39 7.88 0.68
N ALA A 58 7.16 8.42 -0.26
CA ALA A 58 7.83 9.71 -0.09
C ALA A 58 6.84 10.89 -0.08
N HIS A 59 5.78 10.83 -0.88
CA HIS A 59 4.80 11.91 -0.97
C HIS A 59 4.04 12.17 0.34
N CYS A 60 4.06 11.21 1.27
CA CYS A 60 3.53 11.41 2.63
C CYS A 60 4.26 12.55 3.36
N PHE A 61 5.50 12.84 2.98
CA PHE A 61 6.39 13.82 3.61
C PHE A 61 6.59 15.09 2.77
N HIS A 62 5.68 15.40 1.84
CA HIS A 62 5.80 16.59 1.00
C HIS A 62 5.84 17.89 1.82
N TYR A 63 5.12 17.95 2.94
CA TYR A 63 4.98 19.15 3.79
C TYR A 63 5.53 18.98 5.21
N SER A 64 6.06 17.81 5.56
CA SER A 64 6.56 17.48 6.90
C SER A 64 7.70 16.49 6.82
N ASN A 65 8.65 16.57 7.76
CA ASN A 65 9.74 15.61 7.94
C ASN A 65 9.63 14.83 9.26
N VAL A 66 8.48 14.91 9.93
CA VAL A 66 8.19 14.22 11.19
C VAL A 66 7.01 13.28 11.00
N ALA A 67 7.10 12.09 11.59
CA ALA A 67 6.01 11.12 11.63
C ALA A 67 5.76 10.59 13.05
N ILE A 68 4.51 10.21 13.29
CA ILE A 68 4.09 9.30 14.35
C ILE A 68 3.66 8.01 13.68
N VAL A 69 4.30 6.90 14.07
CA VAL A 69 3.99 5.56 13.57
C VAL A 69 3.16 4.83 14.62
N SER A 70 1.94 4.44 14.26
CA SER A 70 1.07 3.60 15.09
C SER A 70 1.07 2.17 14.59
N MET A 71 1.27 1.20 15.48
CA MET A 71 1.41 -0.22 15.13
C MET A 71 0.61 -1.12 16.07
N GLY A 72 0.28 -2.33 15.60
CA GLY A 72 -0.52 -3.26 16.41
C GLY A 72 -1.99 -2.89 16.54
N VAL A 73 -2.53 -2.11 15.59
CA VAL A 73 -3.91 -1.61 15.62
C VAL A 73 -4.78 -2.05 14.46
N ASN A 74 -6.06 -2.24 14.75
CA ASN A 74 -7.11 -2.40 13.75
C ASN A 74 -7.69 -1.05 13.30
N ASN A 75 -7.52 0.01 14.09
CA ASN A 75 -8.02 1.34 13.79
C ASN A 75 -6.95 2.38 14.15
N LYS A 76 -6.66 3.33 13.25
CA LYS A 76 -5.67 4.39 13.49
C LYS A 76 -5.98 5.29 14.70
N GLN A 77 -7.25 5.35 15.12
CA GLN A 77 -7.71 6.11 16.29
C GLN A 77 -7.43 5.38 17.62
N ASP A 78 -7.06 4.10 17.58
CA ASP A 78 -6.79 3.30 18.77
C ASP A 78 -5.56 3.86 19.54
N PRO A 79 -5.65 4.05 20.88
CA PRO A 79 -4.59 4.61 21.73
C PRO A 79 -3.32 3.74 21.91
N SER A 80 -3.11 2.76 21.03
CA SER A 80 -2.01 1.78 20.98
C SER A 80 -0.54 2.31 20.94
N ILE A 81 0.38 1.40 20.59
CA ILE A 81 1.83 1.63 20.43
C ILE A 81 2.06 2.69 19.35
N LYS A 82 2.51 3.87 19.79
CA LYS A 82 2.92 5.00 18.97
C LYS A 82 4.39 5.30 19.19
N ILE A 83 5.16 5.38 18.10
CA ILE A 83 6.59 5.73 18.13
C ILE A 83 6.82 6.90 17.19
N PHE A 84 7.48 7.94 17.69
CA PHE A 84 7.88 9.08 16.87
C PHE A 84 9.07 8.72 15.97
N SER A 85 9.14 9.36 14.81
CA SER A 85 10.32 9.32 13.96
C SER A 85 11.51 10.01 14.64
N GLU A 86 12.67 9.37 14.63
CA GLU A 86 13.96 10.03 14.86
C GLU A 86 14.35 10.86 13.62
N SER A 87 14.18 10.26 12.44
CA SER A 87 14.49 10.89 11.16
C SER A 87 13.69 10.24 10.03
N VAL A 88 13.52 10.99 8.94
CA VAL A 88 12.86 10.53 7.71
C VAL A 88 13.84 10.72 6.55
N PHE A 89 14.01 9.67 5.76
CA PHE A 89 14.90 9.63 4.60
C PHE A 89 14.06 9.44 3.34
N ILE A 90 13.83 10.54 2.62
CA ILE A 90 13.19 10.52 1.31
C ILE A 90 14.20 10.05 0.28
N HIS A 91 13.79 9.20 -0.66
CA HIS A 91 14.68 8.77 -1.73
C HIS A 91 15.20 9.99 -2.52
N PRO A 92 16.52 10.11 -2.76
CA PRO A 92 17.11 11.33 -3.34
C PRO A 92 16.66 11.65 -4.77
N ALA A 93 16.19 10.64 -5.50
CA ALA A 93 15.63 10.80 -6.84
C ALA A 93 14.10 11.03 -6.86
N TYR A 94 13.43 11.08 -5.69
CA TYR A 94 12.02 11.44 -5.62
C TYR A 94 11.84 12.91 -6.01
N PHE A 95 10.92 13.17 -6.93
CA PHE A 95 10.55 14.53 -7.30
C PHE A 95 9.02 14.68 -7.20
N PRO A 96 8.50 15.66 -6.44
CA PRO A 96 7.06 15.82 -6.29
C PRO A 96 6.31 15.96 -7.63
N GLY A 97 5.19 15.26 -7.75
CA GLY A 97 4.41 15.18 -8.99
C GLY A 97 4.86 14.10 -9.96
N TYR A 98 6.05 13.52 -9.75
CA TYR A 98 6.54 12.31 -10.41
C TYR A 98 6.45 11.16 -9.41
N ARG A 99 6.11 9.97 -9.90
CA ARG A 99 5.80 8.79 -9.04
C ARG A 99 6.96 7.81 -8.97
N GLU A 100 7.99 8.01 -9.79
CA GLU A 100 9.24 7.31 -9.72
C GLU A 100 9.92 7.60 -8.38
N TYR A 101 10.46 6.55 -7.76
CA TYR A 101 11.17 6.64 -6.49
C TYR A 101 10.33 7.25 -5.34
N ASP A 102 9.00 7.14 -5.39
CA ASP A 102 8.08 7.61 -4.34
C ASP A 102 8.12 6.70 -3.10
N ILE A 103 9.30 6.60 -2.48
CA ILE A 103 9.63 5.77 -1.33
C ILE A 103 10.41 6.56 -0.29
N ALA A 104 10.09 6.34 0.98
CA ALA A 104 10.81 6.90 2.11
C ALA A 104 11.04 5.85 3.20
N LEU A 105 12.11 6.05 3.96
CA LEU A 105 12.40 5.31 5.19
C LEU A 105 12.17 6.20 6.40
N ILE A 106 11.51 5.68 7.41
CA ILE A 106 11.38 6.30 8.73
C ILE A 106 12.28 5.52 9.68
N LYS A 107 13.23 6.22 10.29
CA LYS A 107 13.95 5.71 11.45
C LYS A 107 13.18 6.06 12.72
N LEU A 108 12.90 5.09 13.56
CA LEU A 108 12.12 5.24 14.78
C LEU A 108 13.00 5.66 15.96
N GLN A 109 12.46 6.46 16.89
CA GLN A 109 13.17 6.86 18.12
C GLN A 109 13.43 5.71 19.10
N SER A 110 12.74 4.59 18.93
CA SER A 110 12.90 3.42 19.77
C SER A 110 12.72 2.12 18.99
N LYS A 111 13.45 1.10 19.43
CA LYS A 111 13.37 -0.26 18.88
C LYS A 111 12.01 -0.87 19.11
N ILE A 112 11.45 -1.39 18.03
CA ILE A 112 10.28 -2.27 18.03
C ILE A 112 10.67 -3.62 18.64
N ARG A 113 9.75 -4.15 19.46
CA ARG A 113 9.80 -5.55 19.91
C ARG A 113 8.69 -6.32 19.22
N GLU A 114 9.04 -7.42 18.57
CA GLU A 114 8.04 -8.26 17.92
C GLU A 114 7.04 -8.84 18.93
N THR A 115 5.76 -8.84 18.57
CA THR A 115 4.66 -9.44 19.33
C THR A 115 3.76 -10.23 18.38
N LYS A 116 2.57 -10.64 18.84
CA LYS A 116 1.56 -11.27 17.97
C LYS A 116 0.95 -10.30 16.94
N VAL A 117 1.01 -9.00 17.22
CA VAL A 117 0.38 -7.95 16.39
C VAL A 117 1.39 -6.94 15.84
N VAL A 118 2.69 -7.16 16.11
CA VAL A 118 3.80 -6.35 15.61
C VAL A 118 4.89 -7.28 15.12
N LYS A 119 5.20 -7.26 13.83
CA LYS A 119 6.21 -8.11 13.20
C LYS A 119 7.04 -7.35 12.18
N ILE A 120 8.25 -7.83 11.96
CA ILE A 120 9.16 -7.33 10.94
C ILE A 120 8.96 -8.19 9.68
N ILE A 121 8.63 -7.58 8.55
CA ILE A 121 8.53 -8.28 7.27
C ILE A 121 9.86 -8.24 6.52
N LYS A 122 10.21 -9.37 5.89
CA LYS A 122 11.37 -9.43 4.99
C LYS A 122 11.07 -8.70 3.69
N ILE A 123 12.06 -7.98 3.18
CA ILE A 123 12.02 -7.40 1.84
C ILE A 123 12.54 -8.45 0.84
N GLU A 124 11.89 -8.58 -0.31
CA GLU A 124 12.37 -9.40 -1.43
C GLU A 124 13.79 -8.94 -1.83
N ASP A 125 14.74 -9.86 -1.88
CA ASP A 125 16.14 -9.56 -2.23
C ASP A 125 16.48 -9.83 -3.70
N LYS A 126 15.51 -10.39 -4.45
CA LYS A 126 15.65 -10.73 -5.87
C LYS A 126 14.81 -9.84 -6.76
N ASP A 127 15.28 -9.68 -7.99
CA ASP A 127 14.47 -9.09 -9.05
C ASP A 127 13.25 -9.96 -9.37
N TRP A 128 12.22 -9.30 -9.88
CA TRP A 128 11.06 -9.97 -10.43
C TRP A 128 11.49 -11.02 -11.48
N PRO A 129 11.06 -12.30 -11.37
CA PRO A 129 11.54 -13.33 -12.27
C PRO A 129 11.15 -13.07 -13.73
N VAL A 130 12.13 -13.15 -14.65
CA VAL A 130 11.95 -12.84 -16.09
C VAL A 130 10.81 -13.62 -16.75
N ASN A 131 10.60 -14.87 -16.32
CA ASN A 131 9.58 -15.77 -16.89
C ASN A 131 8.25 -15.75 -16.11
N MET A 132 8.08 -14.82 -15.17
CA MET A 132 6.88 -14.72 -14.35
C MET A 132 6.12 -13.46 -14.74
N ILE A 133 4.98 -13.61 -15.40
CA ILE A 133 4.19 -12.44 -15.84
C ILE A 133 3.44 -11.81 -14.65
N SER A 134 2.95 -12.64 -13.72
CA SER A 134 2.20 -12.18 -12.55
C SER A 134 2.38 -13.08 -11.33
N ARG A 135 2.16 -12.52 -10.14
CA ARG A 135 2.15 -13.18 -8.83
C ARG A 135 0.82 -12.93 -8.14
N ARG A 136 0.39 -13.91 -7.33
CA ARG A 136 -0.67 -13.70 -6.34
C ARG A 136 -0.05 -13.02 -5.13
N CYS A 137 -0.61 -11.88 -4.77
CA CYS A 137 -0.11 -11.06 -3.69
C CYS A 137 -1.29 -10.58 -2.84
N PHE A 138 -0.99 -9.86 -1.78
CA PHE A 138 -1.98 -9.13 -1.02
C PHE A 138 -1.44 -7.77 -0.60
N VAL A 139 -2.35 -6.85 -0.31
CA VAL A 139 -2.07 -5.52 0.23
C VAL A 139 -2.90 -5.31 1.48
N ALA A 140 -2.42 -4.47 2.39
CA ALA A 140 -3.17 -4.05 3.55
C ALA A 140 -2.77 -2.63 3.97
N GLY A 141 -3.75 -1.84 4.40
CA GLY A 141 -3.55 -0.45 4.74
C GLY A 141 -4.72 0.18 5.50
N PHE A 142 -4.53 1.45 5.83
CA PHE A 142 -5.45 2.27 6.64
C PHE A 142 -6.18 3.32 5.81
N GLY A 143 -6.35 3.06 4.51
CA GLY A 143 -7.05 3.94 3.60
C GLY A 143 -8.51 4.23 3.97
N VAL A 144 -9.08 5.21 3.29
CA VAL A 144 -10.47 5.66 3.48
C VAL A 144 -11.42 4.84 2.63
N HIS A 145 -12.48 4.31 3.24
CA HIS A 145 -13.59 3.73 2.52
C HIS A 145 -14.60 4.82 2.12
N LEU A 146 -14.53 5.33 0.88
CA LEU A 146 -15.27 6.53 0.48
C LEU A 146 -16.80 6.39 0.52
N SER A 147 -17.34 5.16 0.40
CA SER A 147 -18.80 4.96 0.39
C SER A 147 -19.43 4.91 1.77
N THR A 148 -18.68 4.52 2.81
CA THR A 148 -19.17 4.48 4.21
C THR A 148 -18.64 5.67 5.02
N GLY A 149 -17.60 6.34 4.54
CA GLY A 149 -16.88 7.34 5.32
C GLY A 149 -16.09 6.74 6.49
N GLU A 150 -16.02 5.41 6.58
CA GLU A 150 -15.17 4.74 7.56
C GLU A 150 -13.71 4.98 7.17
N ASP A 151 -13.00 5.70 8.04
CA ASP A 151 -11.62 6.09 7.84
C ASP A 151 -10.74 5.44 8.90
N GLY A 152 -9.61 4.89 8.45
CA GLY A 152 -8.55 4.43 9.33
C GLY A 152 -8.79 3.07 9.96
N ILE A 153 -9.75 2.30 9.45
CA ILE A 153 -9.88 0.87 9.76
C ILE A 153 -8.91 0.10 8.86
N LEU A 154 -8.13 -0.80 9.45
CA LEU A 154 -7.24 -1.68 8.71
C LEU A 154 -8.06 -2.59 7.81
N HIS A 155 -7.75 -2.55 6.52
CA HIS A 155 -8.35 -3.42 5.53
C HIS A 155 -7.28 -3.89 4.56
N GLY A 156 -7.62 -4.90 3.79
CA GLY A 156 -6.68 -5.47 2.84
C GLY A 156 -7.33 -6.53 1.98
N GLY A 157 -6.64 -6.90 0.92
CA GLY A 157 -7.19 -7.76 -0.11
C GLY A 157 -6.16 -8.49 -0.93
N ARG A 158 -6.61 -9.58 -1.56
CA ARG A 158 -5.79 -10.32 -2.52
C ARG A 158 -5.76 -9.56 -3.84
N VAL A 159 -4.57 -9.49 -4.42
CA VAL A 159 -4.32 -8.83 -5.70
C VAL A 159 -3.50 -9.72 -6.61
N ILE A 160 -3.59 -9.47 -7.91
CA ILE A 160 -2.67 -10.06 -8.89
C ILE A 160 -1.75 -8.93 -9.34
N ALA A 161 -0.45 -9.08 -9.08
CA ALA A 161 0.56 -8.09 -9.43
C ALA A 161 1.48 -8.60 -10.55
N GLY A 162 2.00 -7.73 -11.40
CA GLY A 162 2.93 -8.12 -12.46
C GLY A 162 3.77 -6.98 -13.01
N ILE A 163 4.69 -7.31 -13.92
CA ILE A 163 5.63 -6.36 -14.54
C ILE A 163 5.46 -6.35 -16.07
N GLY A 164 5.74 -5.22 -16.70
CA GLY A 164 5.70 -5.06 -18.16
C GLY A 164 4.36 -4.57 -18.71
N GLN A 165 4.24 -4.57 -20.04
CA GLN A 165 3.13 -3.94 -20.78
C GLN A 165 1.79 -4.69 -20.64
N TYR A 166 1.82 -5.98 -20.36
CA TYR A 166 0.62 -6.80 -20.19
C TYR A 166 0.07 -6.66 -18.76
N PRO A 167 -1.26 -6.58 -18.53
CA PRO A 167 -2.35 -6.81 -19.48
C PRO A 167 -2.90 -5.57 -20.19
N TYR A 168 -2.35 -4.37 -19.98
CA TYR A 168 -3.13 -3.15 -20.18
C TYR A 168 -2.42 -1.98 -20.88
N ASP A 169 -1.30 -2.22 -21.55
CA ASP A 169 -0.55 -1.20 -22.30
C ASP A 169 -0.40 0.10 -21.49
N CYS A 170 0.02 -0.04 -20.23
CA CYS A 170 0.43 1.09 -19.40
C CYS A 170 1.61 1.76 -20.11
N MET A 171 1.35 2.85 -20.85
CA MET A 171 2.37 3.57 -21.62
C MET A 171 3.58 4.01 -20.77
N PHE A 172 3.40 4.09 -19.45
CA PHE A 172 4.41 4.46 -18.45
C PHE A 172 5.08 3.27 -17.72
N THR A 173 4.76 2.01 -18.03
CA THR A 173 5.44 0.82 -17.43
C THR A 173 6.82 0.53 -18.04
N TYR A 174 7.36 1.44 -18.85
CA TYR A 174 8.73 1.34 -19.35
C TYR A 174 9.79 1.53 -18.23
N TYR A 175 9.39 2.00 -17.05
CA TYR A 175 10.28 2.12 -15.90
C TYR A 175 10.45 0.78 -15.19
N LYS A 176 11.71 0.32 -15.09
CA LYS A 176 12.10 -1.00 -14.53
C LYS A 176 11.62 -1.27 -13.11
N ASN A 177 11.16 -0.25 -12.37
CA ASN A 177 10.83 -0.33 -10.95
C ASN A 177 9.33 -0.18 -10.67
N ILE A 178 8.46 -0.28 -11.68
CA ILE A 178 7.01 -0.17 -11.50
C ILE A 178 6.33 -1.52 -11.77
N ILE A 179 5.51 -1.95 -10.82
CA ILE A 179 4.63 -3.12 -10.90
C ILE A 179 3.19 -2.64 -11.00
N TRP A 180 2.37 -3.32 -11.81
CA TRP A 180 0.93 -3.07 -11.89
C TRP A 180 0.15 -4.06 -11.02
N THR A 181 -1.05 -3.68 -10.60
CA THR A 181 -2.08 -4.60 -10.12
C THR A 181 -3.21 -4.79 -11.13
N HIS A 182 -3.79 -5.99 -11.14
CA HIS A 182 -4.82 -6.35 -12.10
C HIS A 182 -6.16 -5.71 -11.74
N ARG A 183 -6.51 -4.63 -12.43
CA ARG A 183 -7.67 -3.76 -12.17
C ARG A 183 -9.03 -4.45 -12.02
N ASN A 184 -9.24 -5.60 -12.66
CA ASN A 184 -10.53 -6.32 -12.58
C ASN A 184 -10.62 -7.33 -11.43
N VAL A 185 -9.51 -7.58 -10.71
CA VAL A 185 -9.41 -8.61 -9.64
C VAL A 185 -8.53 -8.10 -8.50
N SER A 186 -8.43 -6.79 -8.33
CA SER A 186 -7.64 -6.14 -7.29
C SER A 186 -8.37 -4.88 -6.88
N GLU A 187 -8.52 -4.65 -5.58
CA GLU A 187 -9.07 -3.39 -5.10
C GLU A 187 -8.10 -2.24 -5.39
N PRO A 188 -8.62 -1.06 -5.77
CA PRO A 188 -7.78 0.11 -5.92
C PRO A 188 -7.26 0.55 -4.54
N LEU A 189 -6.00 0.99 -4.46
CA LEU A 189 -5.53 1.71 -3.29
C LEU A 189 -6.29 3.03 -3.15
N CYS A 190 -6.68 3.32 -1.93
CA CYS A 190 -7.42 4.51 -1.57
C CYS A 190 -6.51 5.58 -0.94
N TYR A 191 -7.09 6.76 -0.74
CA TYR A 191 -6.45 7.78 0.10
C TYR A 191 -6.07 7.15 1.45
N ALA A 192 -4.86 7.42 1.93
CA ALA A 192 -4.24 6.83 3.12
C ALA A 192 -3.77 5.36 3.05
N ASP A 193 -4.00 4.63 1.95
CA ASP A 193 -3.28 3.37 1.68
C ASP A 193 -1.89 3.61 1.07
N SER A 194 -1.58 4.84 0.65
CA SER A 194 -0.25 5.22 0.20
C SER A 194 0.83 4.78 1.19
N GLY A 195 1.85 4.11 0.68
CA GLY A 195 2.93 3.50 1.44
C GLY A 195 2.66 2.07 1.94
N CYS A 196 1.49 1.49 1.63
CA CYS A 196 1.18 0.12 2.01
C CYS A 196 2.14 -0.90 1.36
N PRO A 197 2.39 -2.04 2.02
CA PRO A 197 3.16 -3.13 1.41
C PRO A 197 2.34 -3.90 0.37
N LEU A 198 2.99 -4.25 -0.74
CA LEU A 198 2.60 -5.41 -1.57
C LEU A 198 3.37 -6.63 -1.08
N ILE A 199 2.64 -7.65 -0.64
CA ILE A 199 3.23 -8.89 -0.16
C ILE A 199 2.95 -10.03 -1.12
N CYS A 200 4.00 -10.66 -1.61
CA CYS A 200 3.93 -11.87 -2.41
C CYS A 200 4.80 -12.93 -1.73
N ASP A 201 4.35 -14.17 -1.64
CA ASP A 201 5.12 -15.27 -1.05
C ASP A 201 5.69 -14.97 0.37
N ASN A 202 4.92 -14.21 1.17
CA ASN A 202 5.26 -13.75 2.53
C ASN A 202 6.46 -12.78 2.63
N VAL A 203 6.85 -12.13 1.53
CA VAL A 203 7.86 -11.07 1.52
C VAL A 203 7.30 -9.78 0.93
N ALA A 204 7.77 -8.63 1.41
CA ALA A 204 7.43 -7.33 0.86
C ALA A 204 8.17 -7.13 -0.48
N VAL A 205 7.42 -6.98 -1.56
CA VAL A 205 7.93 -6.84 -2.92
C VAL A 205 7.84 -5.40 -3.41
N ALA A 206 6.84 -4.64 -2.97
CA ALA A 206 6.63 -3.28 -3.45
C ALA A 206 6.00 -2.37 -2.38
N VAL A 207 6.13 -1.06 -2.61
CA VAL A 207 5.45 0.00 -1.88
C VAL A 207 4.30 0.52 -2.73
N GLY A 208 3.09 0.47 -2.18
CA GLY A 208 1.86 0.98 -2.78
C GLY A 208 1.90 2.49 -2.90
N VAL A 209 1.83 3.01 -4.11
CA VAL A 209 1.67 4.44 -4.35
C VAL A 209 0.52 4.64 -5.31
N ALA A 210 -0.41 5.54 -4.98
CA ALA A 210 -1.45 5.92 -5.92
C ALA A 210 -0.79 6.58 -7.14
N SER A 211 -0.72 5.85 -8.25
CA SER A 211 0.03 6.22 -9.44
C SER A 211 -0.87 6.12 -10.69
N PHE A 212 -0.26 6.38 -11.85
CA PHE A 212 -0.87 6.72 -13.12
C PHE A 212 -2.11 5.88 -13.47
N LEU A 213 -3.12 6.57 -14.01
CA LEU A 213 -4.25 5.90 -14.67
C LEU A 213 -3.74 5.18 -15.92
N CYS A 214 -3.31 3.94 -15.79
CA CYS A 214 -3.07 3.07 -16.94
C CYS A 214 -4.39 2.83 -17.65
N SER A 215 -4.68 3.59 -18.71
CA SER A 215 -5.95 3.62 -19.46
C SER A 215 -7.20 3.84 -18.59
N LYS A 216 -8.28 4.39 -19.19
CA LYS A 216 -9.56 4.47 -18.48
C LYS A 216 -9.98 3.05 -18.08
N PRO A 217 -10.31 2.79 -16.80
CA PRO A 217 -10.87 1.51 -16.43
C PRO A 217 -12.13 1.22 -17.24
N LYS A 218 -12.45 -0.06 -17.45
CA LYS A 218 -13.62 -0.49 -18.25
C LYS A 218 -14.97 -0.08 -17.62
N TYR A 219 -14.95 0.47 -16.42
CA TYR A 219 -16.09 0.67 -15.54
C TYR A 219 -15.82 1.95 -14.69
N ASP A 220 -16.83 2.57 -14.03
CA ASP A 220 -16.71 3.79 -13.17
C ASP A 220 -17.20 3.55 -11.68
N ILE A 221 -16.35 3.06 -10.76
CA ILE A 221 -16.57 2.68 -9.32
C ILE A 221 -15.40 3.34 -8.59
N LYS A 222 -15.71 4.08 -7.54
CA LYS A 222 -14.71 4.82 -6.78
C LYS A 222 -14.03 3.90 -5.77
N CYS A 223 -12.89 4.35 -5.28
CA CYS A 223 -12.22 3.74 -4.13
C CYS A 223 -13.23 3.49 -2.98
N GLY A 224 -13.23 2.28 -2.41
CA GLY A 224 -14.18 1.90 -1.35
C GLY A 224 -15.65 1.81 -1.77
N GLU A 225 -15.98 1.73 -3.05
CA GLU A 225 -17.33 1.37 -3.52
C GLU A 225 -17.35 -0.12 -3.94
N SER A 226 -18.31 -0.91 -3.43
CA SER A 226 -18.42 -2.35 -3.70
C SER A 226 -19.50 -2.68 -4.75
N TYR A 227 -19.20 -3.59 -5.69
CA TYR A 227 -20.18 -4.22 -6.59
C TYR A 227 -19.84 -5.71 -6.80
N VAL A 228 -20.81 -6.57 -7.08
CA VAL A 228 -20.72 -8.04 -6.96
C VAL A 228 -21.20 -8.77 -8.20
N ASP A 229 -20.34 -9.57 -8.80
CA ASP A 229 -20.72 -10.44 -9.91
C ASP A 229 -21.44 -11.69 -9.41
N GLY A 230 -22.78 -11.72 -9.57
CA GLY A 230 -23.56 -12.95 -9.52
C GLY A 230 -23.73 -13.52 -10.92
N TYR A 231 -22.91 -14.50 -11.30
CA TYR A 231 -23.23 -15.77 -11.99
C TYR A 231 -22.12 -16.78 -11.67
#